data_AF-A0A2H5ZTL1-F1
#
_entry.id   AF-A0A2H5ZTL1-F1
#
_cell.length_a   1.000
_cell.length_b   1.000
_cell.length_c   1.000
_cell.angle_alpha   90.00
_cell.angle_beta   90.00
_cell.angle_gamma   90.00
#
_symmetry.space_group_name_H-M   'P 1'
#
loop_
_entity.id
_entity.type
_entity.pdbx_description
1 polymer ?
#
loop_
_entity_poly.entity_id
_entity_poly.type
_entity_poly.pdbx_seq_one_letter_code
_entity_poly.pdbx_strand_id
1 'polypeptide(L)'
;MSEGGKKEPAPADTLAGTGLAALAGGFLIAALGIPSSTALWNWYDSPGLTPALLAGVLLVQAAVLLVRSRGGRGVEDVGPGWVERARSWGAGRVLLALVFCVGFVVFMGRVPFGVLVAAFVFCMTLAFRGLDPLRAALLALGTAVGVTVVFGRLFFVPLP
;
A
#
# COMPACT_ATOMS: atom_id res chain seq x y z
N MET A 1 -30.98 4.67 35.71
CA MET A 1 -30.66 5.59 34.60
C MET A 1 -29.15 5.53 34.42
N SER A 2 -28.68 4.79 33.41
CA SER A 2 -27.25 4.59 33.17
C SER A 2 -26.74 5.81 32.41
N GLU A 3 -25.81 6.56 33.01
CA GLU A 3 -25.11 7.65 32.34
C GLU A 3 -24.33 7.07 31.16
N GLY A 4 -24.85 7.28 29.96
CA GLY A 4 -24.14 7.06 28.70
C GLY A 4 -23.02 8.08 28.59
N GLY A 5 -21.90 7.82 29.27
CA GLY A 5 -20.68 8.59 29.12
C GLY A 5 -20.33 8.64 27.64
N LYS A 6 -20.43 9.84 27.05
CA LYS A 6 -19.97 10.12 25.69
C LYS A 6 -18.48 9.82 25.65
N LYS A 7 -18.12 8.63 25.19
CA LYS A 7 -16.72 8.24 25.01
C LYS A 7 -16.14 9.17 23.95
N GLU A 8 -15.15 9.96 24.33
CA GLU A 8 -14.50 10.87 23.41
C GLU A 8 -13.81 10.08 22.29
N PRO A 9 -13.92 10.56 21.03
CA PRO A 9 -13.32 9.87 19.90
C PRO A 9 -11.80 9.89 20.04
N ALA A 10 -11.17 8.74 19.83
CA ALA A 10 -9.72 8.64 19.85
C ALA A 10 -9.09 9.53 18.76
N PRO A 11 -8.29 10.57 19.11
CA PRO A 11 -7.88 11.59 18.16
C PRO A 11 -6.93 11.04 17.08
N ALA A 12 -6.07 10.09 17.44
CA ALA A 12 -5.13 9.46 16.51
C ALA A 12 -5.83 8.56 15.47
N ASP A 13 -6.76 7.70 15.91
CA ASP A 13 -7.53 6.83 15.00
C ASP A 13 -8.47 7.66 14.12
N THR A 14 -8.99 8.77 14.64
CA THR A 14 -9.84 9.69 13.88
C THR A 14 -9.03 10.40 12.80
N LEU A 15 -7.84 10.95 13.14
CA LEU A 15 -6.96 11.62 12.19
C LEU A 15 -6.42 10.66 11.11
N ALA A 16 -5.97 9.47 11.53
CA ALA A 16 -5.49 8.46 10.59
C ALA A 16 -6.63 7.92 9.71
N GLY A 17 -7.80 7.66 10.29
CA GLY A 17 -8.98 7.22 9.56
C GLY A 17 -9.48 8.27 8.56
N THR A 18 -9.53 9.55 8.93
CA THR A 18 -9.94 10.62 8.01
C THR A 18 -8.91 10.85 6.91
N GLY A 19 -7.62 10.88 7.24
CA GLY A 19 -6.54 10.99 6.24
C GLY A 19 -6.54 9.83 5.25
N LEU A 20 -6.70 8.60 5.75
CA LEU A 20 -6.78 7.40 4.92
C LEU A 20 -8.03 7.38 4.05
N ALA A 21 -9.19 7.80 4.58
CA ALA A 21 -10.42 7.94 3.82
C ALA A 21 -10.29 8.98 2.70
N ALA A 22 -9.66 10.13 2.97
CA ALA A 22 -9.43 11.17 1.98
C ALA A 22 -8.51 10.68 0.85
N LEU A 23 -7.40 10.03 1.20
CA LEU A 23 -6.48 9.43 0.23
C LEU A 23 -7.17 8.38 -0.64
N ALA A 24 -7.91 7.46 -0.01
CA ALA A 24 -8.63 6.40 -0.70
C ALA A 24 -9.73 6.96 -1.62
N GLY A 25 -10.48 7.95 -1.16
CA GLY A 25 -11.46 8.68 -1.98
C GLY A 25 -10.79 9.34 -3.19
N GLY A 26 -9.63 9.96 -3.02
CA GLY A 26 -8.83 10.52 -4.11
C GLY A 26 -8.45 9.47 -5.15
N PHE A 27 -7.95 8.30 -4.73
CA PHE A 27 -7.65 7.19 -5.64
C PHE A 27 -8.89 6.66 -6.36
N LEU A 28 -10.04 6.57 -5.68
CA LEU A 28 -11.28 6.11 -6.30
C LEU A 28 -11.79 7.10 -7.35
N ILE A 29 -11.75 8.40 -7.06
CA ILE A 29 -12.10 9.45 -8.02
C ILE A 29 -11.17 9.40 -9.24
N ALA A 30 -9.86 9.29 -9.00
CA ALA A 30 -8.88 9.16 -10.07
C ALA A 30 -9.13 7.92 -10.92
N ALA A 31 -9.44 6.78 -10.30
CA ALA A 31 -9.77 5.52 -10.99
C ALA A 31 -11.02 5.63 -11.87
N LEU A 32 -12.07 6.30 -11.38
CA LEU A 32 -13.31 6.53 -12.13
C LEU A 32 -13.13 7.53 -13.29
N GLY A 33 -12.11 8.39 -13.20
CA GLY A 33 -11.76 9.33 -14.27
C GLY A 33 -10.99 8.71 -15.43
N ILE A 34 -10.55 7.45 -15.33
CA ILE A 34 -9.78 6.80 -16.40
C ILE A 34 -10.74 6.29 -17.48
N PRO A 35 -10.58 6.69 -18.75
CA PRO A 35 -11.40 6.20 -19.84
C PRO A 35 -11.31 4.68 -19.97
N SER A 36 -12.43 4.00 -19.84
CA SER A 36 -12.53 2.54 -19.91
C SER A 36 -12.87 2.02 -21.31
N SER A 37 -12.86 2.85 -22.36
CA SER A 37 -13.32 2.44 -23.69
C SER A 37 -12.20 2.49 -24.73
N THR A 38 -11.53 1.35 -24.92
CA THR A 38 -10.68 1.08 -26.08
C THR A 38 -11.23 -0.11 -26.88
N ALA A 39 -10.93 -0.19 -28.18
CA ALA A 39 -11.50 -1.20 -29.09
C ALA A 39 -11.19 -2.68 -28.73
N LEU A 40 -10.29 -2.94 -27.78
CA LEU A 40 -9.90 -4.27 -27.26
C LEU A 40 -10.33 -4.48 -25.79
N TRP A 41 -11.32 -3.74 -25.28
CA TRP A 41 -11.65 -3.70 -23.86
C TRP A 41 -12.29 -5.00 -23.31
N ASN A 42 -11.69 -5.56 -22.26
CA ASN A 42 -12.30 -6.52 -21.34
C ASN A 42 -12.48 -5.90 -19.94
N TRP A 43 -13.46 -6.38 -19.18
CA TRP A 43 -13.78 -5.83 -17.85
C TRP A 43 -12.62 -5.90 -16.83
N TYR A 44 -11.75 -6.92 -16.94
CA TYR A 44 -10.58 -7.11 -16.06
C TYR A 44 -9.34 -6.32 -16.51
N ASP A 45 -9.33 -5.83 -17.76
CA ASP A 45 -8.27 -4.99 -18.33
C ASP A 45 -8.56 -3.50 -18.15
N SER A 46 -9.62 -3.15 -17.41
CA SER A 46 -9.95 -1.76 -17.14
C SER A 46 -8.84 -1.11 -16.32
N PRO A 47 -8.18 -0.06 -16.83
CA PRO A 47 -7.06 0.60 -16.14
C PRO A 47 -7.47 1.24 -14.81
N GLY A 48 -8.77 1.49 -14.60
CA GLY A 48 -9.34 1.95 -13.33
C GLY A 48 -9.58 0.83 -12.29
N LEU A 49 -9.55 -0.45 -12.67
CA LEU A 49 -9.92 -1.56 -11.78
C LEU A 49 -8.92 -1.73 -10.63
N THR A 50 -7.62 -1.77 -10.92
CA THR A 50 -6.57 -1.90 -9.91
C THR A 50 -6.57 -0.76 -8.89
N PRO A 51 -6.56 0.54 -9.29
CA PRO A 51 -6.63 1.63 -8.33
C PRO A 51 -7.97 1.66 -7.56
N ALA A 52 -9.09 1.27 -8.18
CA ALA A 52 -10.38 1.18 -7.48
C ALA A 52 -10.40 0.08 -6.41
N LEU A 53 -9.83 -1.09 -6.68
CA LEU A 53 -9.70 -2.18 -5.71
C LEU A 53 -8.83 -1.76 -4.52
N LEU A 54 -7.68 -1.11 -4.79
CA LEU A 54 -6.81 -0.58 -3.75
C LEU A 54 -7.54 0.45 -2.89
N ALA A 55 -8.23 1.40 -3.52
CA ALA A 55 -9.05 2.40 -2.83
C ALA A 55 -10.13 1.74 -1.96
N GLY A 56 -10.79 0.68 -2.45
CA GLY A 56 -11.77 -0.08 -1.68
C GLY A 56 -11.19 -0.68 -0.40
N VAL A 57 -10.03 -1.34 -0.48
CA VAL A 57 -9.35 -1.89 0.69
C VAL A 57 -8.96 -0.79 1.69
N LEU A 58 -8.45 0.34 1.20
CA LEU A 58 -8.08 1.49 2.05
C LEU A 58 -9.30 2.13 2.71
N LEU A 59 -10.44 2.21 2.01
CA LEU A 59 -11.71 2.69 2.58
C LEU A 59 -12.21 1.77 3.68
N VAL A 60 -12.09 0.45 3.52
CA VAL A 60 -12.43 -0.51 4.58
C VAL A 60 -11.54 -0.28 5.81
N GLN A 61 -10.23 -0.13 5.63
CA GLN A 61 -9.32 0.16 6.74
C GLN A 61 -9.64 1.49 7.43
N ALA A 62 -9.93 2.53 6.65
CA ALA A 62 -10.34 3.83 7.17
C ALA A 62 -11.65 3.74 7.97
N ALA A 63 -12.63 3.00 7.46
CA ALA A 63 -13.89 2.75 8.15
C ALA A 63 -13.67 2.00 9.47
N VAL A 64 -12.82 0.97 9.48
CA VAL A 64 -12.46 0.24 10.70
C VAL A 64 -11.85 1.18 11.74
N LEU A 65 -10.92 2.05 11.35
CA LEU A 65 -10.31 3.03 12.25
C LEU A 65 -11.33 4.03 12.81
N LEU A 66 -12.23 4.54 11.98
CA LEU A 66 -13.27 5.50 12.39
C LEU A 66 -14.35 4.86 13.28
N VAL A 67 -14.70 3.60 13.03
CA VAL A 67 -15.62 2.84 13.91
C VAL A 67 -14.95 2.57 15.25
N ARG A 68 -13.65 2.21 15.25
CA ARG A 68 -12.87 1.96 16.46
C ARG A 68 -12.69 3.23 17.30
N SER A 69 -12.46 4.38 16.65
CA SER A 69 -12.31 5.66 17.34
C SER A 69 -13.59 6.08 18.07
N ARG A 70 -14.77 5.79 17.50
CA ARG A 70 -16.09 6.06 18.12
C ARG A 70 -16.42 5.14 19.30
N GLY A 71 -15.83 3.95 19.35
CA GLY A 71 -16.02 3.00 20.46
C GLY A 71 -15.25 3.37 21.74
N GLY A 72 -14.46 4.45 21.71
CA GLY A 72 -13.51 4.80 22.78
C GLY A 72 -12.40 3.76 22.97
N ARG A 73 -12.22 2.82 22.03
CA ARG A 73 -11.09 1.89 21.96
C ARG A 73 -9.98 2.50 21.12
N GLY A 74 -9.63 3.74 21.48
CA GLY A 74 -8.53 4.44 20.85
C GLY A 74 -7.22 3.71 21.07
N VAL A 75 -6.16 4.28 20.47
CA VAL A 75 -4.76 3.92 20.65
C VAL A 75 -4.32 3.72 22.13
N GLU A 76 -5.15 4.01 23.13
CA GLU A 76 -4.98 3.55 24.51
C GLU A 76 -4.87 2.01 24.65
N ASP A 77 -5.51 1.20 23.80
CA ASP A 77 -5.30 -0.26 23.74
C ASP A 77 -4.02 -0.66 22.98
N VAL A 78 -3.41 0.29 22.27
CA VAL A 78 -2.13 0.13 21.58
C VAL A 78 -1.07 0.59 22.58
N GLY A 79 -0.82 -0.25 23.59
CA GLY A 79 0.01 0.08 24.76
C GLY A 79 1.34 0.78 24.40
N PRO A 80 1.94 1.54 25.33
CA PRO A 80 3.08 2.45 25.08
C PRO A 80 4.20 1.82 24.26
N GLY A 81 4.40 0.51 24.39
CA GLY A 81 5.35 -0.27 23.59
C GLY A 81 5.10 -0.27 22.07
N TRP A 82 3.92 0.03 21.54
CA TRP A 82 3.68 0.12 20.08
C TRP A 82 4.09 1.46 19.49
N VAL A 83 3.79 2.57 20.15
CA VAL A 83 4.28 3.89 19.74
C VAL A 83 5.80 3.92 19.88
N GLU A 84 6.34 3.34 20.96
CA GLU A 84 7.77 3.21 21.17
C GLU A 84 8.42 2.23 20.17
N ARG A 85 7.72 1.16 19.75
CA ARG A 85 8.15 0.25 18.68
C ARG A 85 8.05 0.86 17.27
N ALA A 86 7.05 1.70 17.01
CA ALA A 86 6.95 2.47 15.76
C ALA A 86 8.00 3.59 15.71
N ARG A 87 8.29 4.21 16.85
CA ARG A 87 9.38 5.19 17.00
C ARG A 87 10.75 4.51 16.89
N SER A 88 10.91 3.30 17.42
CA SER A 88 12.13 2.49 17.30
C SER A 88 12.30 1.84 15.93
N TRP A 89 11.22 1.67 15.16
CA TRP A 89 11.31 1.38 13.73
C TRP A 89 12.04 2.49 12.97
N GLY A 90 12.18 3.68 13.56
CA GLY A 90 13.09 4.73 13.11
C GLY A 90 12.56 5.40 11.85
N ALA A 91 12.37 6.72 11.91
CA ALA A 91 12.02 7.51 10.74
C ALA A 91 12.97 7.25 9.56
N GLY A 92 14.23 6.89 9.83
CA GLY A 92 15.22 6.50 8.81
C GLY A 92 14.84 5.25 7.99
N ARG A 93 14.21 4.22 8.58
CA ARG A 93 13.76 3.04 7.82
C ARG A 93 12.56 3.36 6.94
N VAL A 94 11.62 4.17 7.46
CA VAL A 94 10.48 4.66 6.69
C VAL A 94 10.94 5.54 5.54
N LEU A 95 11.88 6.46 5.80
CA LEU A 95 12.49 7.32 4.78
C LEU A 95 13.24 6.49 3.74
N LEU A 96 14.01 5.49 4.16
CA LEU A 96 14.70 4.58 3.24
C LEU A 96 13.71 3.81 2.36
N ALA A 97 12.62 3.31 2.93
CA ALA A 97 11.57 2.64 2.17
C ALA A 97 10.93 3.59 1.15
N LEU A 98 10.65 4.83 1.55
CA LEU A 98 10.15 5.88 0.67
C LEU A 98 11.12 6.15 -0.49
N VAL A 99 12.43 6.25 -0.20
CA VAL A 99 13.47 6.45 -1.22
C VAL A 99 13.49 5.30 -2.23
N PHE A 100 13.38 4.05 -1.77
CA PHE A 100 13.28 2.91 -2.68
C PHE A 100 12.01 2.97 -3.55
N CYS A 101 10.86 3.35 -2.98
CA CYS A 101 9.62 3.52 -3.75
C CYS A 101 9.75 4.61 -4.81
N VAL A 102 10.29 5.78 -4.45
CA VAL A 102 10.54 6.88 -5.38
C VAL A 102 11.54 6.46 -6.46
N GLY A 103 12.63 5.79 -6.07
CA GLY A 103 13.62 5.25 -6.99
C GLY A 103 13.00 4.29 -8.00
N PHE A 104 12.17 3.36 -7.54
CA PHE A 104 11.43 2.45 -8.42
C PHE A 104 10.61 3.22 -9.46
N VAL A 105 9.84 4.23 -9.05
CA VAL A 105 9.02 5.04 -9.96
C VAL A 105 9.90 5.83 -10.95
N VAL A 106 11.03 6.38 -10.52
CA VAL A 106 11.93 7.15 -11.39
C VAL A 106 12.62 6.28 -12.44
N PHE A 107 12.98 5.05 -12.09
CA PHE A 107 13.59 4.10 -13.02
C PHE A 107 12.57 3.36 -13.88
N MET A 108 11.28 3.43 -13.53
CA MET A 108 10.19 2.88 -14.33
C MET A 108 10.18 3.53 -15.73
N GLY A 109 10.24 2.69 -16.77
CA GLY A 109 10.31 3.15 -18.17
C GLY A 109 11.72 3.39 -18.71
N ARG A 110 12.78 3.27 -17.87
CA ARG A 110 14.19 3.27 -18.32
C ARG A 110 14.86 1.90 -18.27
N VAL A 111 14.40 1.04 -17.36
CA VAL A 111 14.96 -0.29 -17.11
C VAL A 111 13.88 -1.33 -17.40
N PRO A 112 14.22 -2.51 -17.95
CA PRO A 112 13.25 -3.58 -18.17
C PRO A 112 12.49 -3.88 -16.88
N PHE A 113 11.17 -3.93 -16.95
CA PHE A 113 10.30 -3.98 -15.77
C PHE A 113 10.64 -5.14 -14.83
N GLY A 114 10.91 -6.33 -15.37
CA GLY A 114 11.28 -7.50 -14.56
C GLY A 114 12.57 -7.31 -13.76
N VAL A 115 13.57 -6.64 -14.34
CA VAL A 115 14.84 -6.33 -13.65
C VAL A 115 14.59 -5.33 -12.53
N LEU A 116 13.75 -4.32 -12.77
CA LEU A 116 13.42 -3.30 -11.79
C LEU A 116 12.65 -3.88 -10.59
N VAL A 117 11.69 -4.77 -10.84
CA VAL A 117 10.96 -5.50 -9.77
C VAL A 117 11.91 -6.39 -8.97
N ALA A 118 12.78 -7.14 -9.65
CA ALA A 118 13.78 -7.99 -8.97
C ALA A 118 14.70 -7.14 -8.08
N ALA A 119 15.27 -6.05 -8.61
CA ALA A 119 16.15 -5.16 -7.86
C ALA A 119 15.44 -4.53 -6.66
N PHE A 120 14.19 -4.08 -6.83
CA PHE A 120 13.40 -3.49 -5.76
C PHE A 120 13.14 -4.49 -4.63
N VAL A 121 12.61 -5.68 -4.96
CA VAL A 121 12.30 -6.73 -3.97
C VAL A 121 13.58 -7.20 -3.28
N PHE A 122 14.67 -7.35 -4.02
CA PHE A 122 15.97 -7.74 -3.48
C PHE A 122 16.50 -6.72 -2.48
N CYS A 123 16.59 -5.44 -2.87
CA CYS A 123 17.09 -4.37 -2.02
C CYS A 123 16.22 -4.17 -0.77
N MET A 124 14.89 -4.20 -0.92
CA MET A 124 13.95 -4.16 0.22
C MET A 124 14.16 -5.33 1.17
N THR A 125 14.33 -6.54 0.63
CA THR A 125 14.52 -7.73 1.44
C THR A 125 15.84 -7.67 2.22
N LEU A 126 16.92 -7.21 1.60
CA LEU A 126 18.20 -7.01 2.29
C LEU A 126 18.13 -5.89 3.34
N ALA A 127 17.55 -4.74 2.98
CA ALA A 127 17.51 -3.57 3.84
C ALA A 127 16.63 -3.75 5.09
N PHE A 128 15.52 -4.51 4.97
CA PHE A 128 14.52 -4.59 6.04
C PHE A 128 14.37 -5.98 6.67
N ARG A 129 14.57 -7.07 5.92
CA ARG A 129 14.37 -8.43 6.46
C ARG A 129 15.66 -9.10 6.91
N GLY A 130 16.84 -8.61 6.49
CA GLY A 130 18.13 -9.18 6.88
C GLY A 130 18.30 -10.65 6.47
N LEU A 131 17.61 -11.08 5.40
CA LEU A 131 17.75 -12.43 4.85
C LEU A 131 19.11 -12.60 4.18
N ASP A 132 19.60 -13.84 4.15
CA ASP A 132 20.78 -14.20 3.37
C ASP A 132 20.62 -13.75 1.91
N PRO A 133 21.67 -13.20 1.26
CA PRO A 133 21.58 -12.69 -0.11
C PRO A 133 21.02 -13.71 -1.11
N LEU A 134 21.33 -15.00 -0.95
CA LEU A 134 20.82 -16.05 -1.81
C LEU A 134 19.29 -16.20 -1.69
N ARG A 135 18.75 -16.19 -0.47
CA ARG A 135 17.30 -16.31 -0.23
C ARG A 135 16.57 -15.06 -0.70
N ALA A 136 17.17 -13.89 -0.48
CA ALA A 136 16.66 -12.63 -1.02
C ALA A 136 16.62 -12.65 -2.56
N ALA A 137 17.66 -13.17 -3.21
CA ALA A 137 17.71 -13.29 -4.67
C ALA A 137 16.64 -14.25 -5.21
N LEU A 138 16.43 -15.41 -4.57
CA LEU A 138 15.39 -16.36 -4.95
C LEU A 138 13.99 -15.75 -4.79
N LEU A 139 13.73 -15.05 -3.68
CA LEU A 139 12.46 -14.35 -3.46
C LEU A 139 12.23 -13.26 -4.49
N ALA A 140 13.26 -12.47 -4.78
CA ALA A 140 13.20 -11.40 -5.76
C ALA A 140 12.95 -11.93 -7.17
N LEU A 141 13.65 -12.98 -7.58
CA LEU A 141 13.48 -13.62 -8.88
C LEU A 141 12.09 -14.23 -9.02
N GLY A 142 11.62 -14.98 -8.02
CA GLY A 142 10.28 -15.55 -8.02
C GLY A 142 9.19 -14.47 -8.12
N THR A 143 9.35 -13.38 -7.37
CA THR A 143 8.42 -12.23 -7.42
C THR A 143 8.46 -11.55 -8.77
N ALA A 144 9.65 -11.29 -9.33
CA ALA A 144 9.81 -10.65 -10.63
C ALA A 144 9.19 -11.47 -11.75
N VAL A 145 9.41 -12.78 -11.79
CA VAL A 145 8.78 -13.68 -12.76
C VAL A 145 7.26 -13.66 -12.60
N GLY A 146 6.75 -13.83 -11.38
CA GLY A 146 5.32 -13.85 -11.11
C GLY A 146 4.62 -12.56 -11.55
N VAL A 147 5.16 -11.40 -11.15
CA VAL A 147 4.59 -10.10 -11.51
C VAL A 147 4.71 -9.86 -13.02
N THR A 148 5.85 -10.15 -13.64
CA THR A 148 6.04 -9.96 -15.09
C THR A 148 5.06 -10.83 -15.90
N VAL A 149 4.84 -12.09 -15.48
CA VAL A 149 3.88 -12.98 -16.12
C VAL A 149 2.46 -12.48 -15.94
N VAL A 150 2.07 -12.07 -14.73
CA VAL A 150 0.72 -11.54 -14.47
C VAL A 150 0.49 -10.27 -15.29
N PHE A 151 1.40 -9.31 -15.28
CA PHE A 151 1.21 -8.07 -16.04
C PHE A 151 1.27 -8.28 -17.56
N GLY A 152 2.18 -9.12 -18.04
CA GLY A 152 2.33 -9.36 -19.47
C GLY A 152 1.29 -10.30 -20.08
N ARG A 153 0.78 -11.28 -19.31
CA ARG A 153 -0.17 -12.30 -19.81
C ARG A 153 -1.60 -12.12 -19.33
N LEU A 154 -1.81 -11.61 -18.12
CA LEU A 154 -3.15 -11.45 -17.54
C LEU A 154 -3.72 -10.05 -17.81
N PHE A 155 -2.89 -9.01 -17.69
CA PHE A 155 -3.31 -7.62 -17.87
C PHE A 155 -2.93 -7.02 -19.23
N PHE A 156 -2.27 -7.79 -20.10
CA PHE A 156 -1.79 -7.37 -21.43
C PHE A 156 -1.08 -6.00 -21.45
N VAL A 157 -0.41 -5.65 -20.35
CA VAL A 157 0.28 -4.37 -20.23
C VAL A 157 1.56 -4.43 -21.05
N PRO A 158 1.82 -3.47 -21.97
CA PRO A 158 3.11 -3.38 -22.62
C PRO A 158 4.15 -3.00 -21.58
N LEU A 159 4.93 -3.98 -21.15
CA LEU A 159 6.03 -3.80 -20.21
C LEU A 159 7.28 -3.35 -20.98
N PRO A 160 7.92 -2.22 -20.59
CA PRO A 160 9.22 -1.82 -21.13
C PRO A 160 10.37 -2.73 -20.65
#